data_AF-A0A2U3LAJ8-F1
#
_entry.id   AF-A0A2U3LAJ8-F1
#
_cell.length_a   1.000
_cell.length_b   1.000
_cell.length_c   1.000
_cell.angle_alpha   90.00
_cell.angle_beta   90.00
_cell.angle_gamma   90.00
#
_symmetry.space_group_name_H-M   'P 1'
#
loop_
_entity.id
_entity.type
_entity.pdbx_description
1 polymer ?
#
loop_
_entity_poly.entity_id
_entity_poly.type
_entity_poly.pdbx_seq_one_letter_code
_entity_poly.pdbx_strand_id
1 'polypeptide(L)'
;MNVSLTPELEKFVSAKVQSGRYNSASEVVREALRLLEQHDEARAAQLAEFNGELGRRLAALDRGESLHPAAARARFERKSEQHRKPRA
;
A
#
# COMPACT_ATOMS: atom_id res chain seq x y z
N MET A 1 11.27 -29.11 1.43
CA MET A 1 11.42 -28.42 0.14
C MET A 1 12.84 -27.85 0.08
N ASN A 2 13.57 -28.06 -1.02
CA ASN A 2 14.90 -27.47 -1.21
C ASN A 2 14.77 -26.34 -2.24
N VAL A 3 15.33 -25.17 -1.96
CA VAL A 3 15.20 -23.98 -2.81
C VAL A 3 16.60 -23.45 -3.07
N SER A 4 16.95 -23.24 -4.33
CA SER A 4 18.23 -22.66 -4.70
C SER A 4 18.11 -21.14 -4.68
N LEU A 5 19.05 -20.49 -4.01
CA LEU A 5 19.18 -19.04 -3.99
C LEU A 5 20.22 -18.59 -5.01
N THR A 6 20.12 -17.34 -5.46
CA THR A 6 21.23 -16.74 -6.21
C THR A 6 22.40 -16.46 -5.24
N PRO A 7 23.65 -16.39 -5.73
CA PRO A 7 24.81 -16.15 -4.87
C PRO A 7 24.70 -14.87 -4.02
N GLU A 8 24.00 -13.85 -4.52
CA GLU A 8 23.77 -12.58 -3.81
C GLU A 8 22.82 -12.79 -2.61
N LEU A 9 21.75 -13.57 -2.81
CA LEU A 9 20.79 -13.89 -1.76
C LEU A 9 21.41 -14.81 -0.70
N GLU A 10 22.26 -15.76 -1.11
CA GLU A 10 23.03 -16.58 -0.16
C GLU A 10 23.91 -15.70 0.74
N LYS A 11 24.70 -14.78 0.15
CA LYS A 11 25.53 -13.83 0.92
C LYS A 11 24.69 -12.99 1.88
N PHE A 12 23.54 -12.49 1.42
CA PHE A 12 22.63 -11.72 2.26
C PHE A 12 22.12 -12.54 3.45
N VAL A 13 21.62 -13.76 3.21
CA VAL A 13 21.11 -14.64 4.26
C VAL A 13 22.22 -15.03 5.23
N SER A 14 23.40 -15.39 4.73
CA SER A 14 24.56 -15.69 5.58
C SER A 14 24.96 -14.51 6.46
N ALA A 15 24.99 -13.28 5.92
CA ALA A 15 25.30 -12.09 6.71
C ALA A 15 24.25 -11.82 7.82
N LYS A 16 22.97 -12.08 7.55
CA LYS A 16 21.90 -11.96 8.56
C LYS A 16 22.07 -12.94 9.70
N VAL A 17 22.39 -14.21 9.39
CA VAL A 17 22.66 -15.23 10.40
C VAL A 17 23.93 -14.92 11.20
N GLN A 18 25.02 -14.55 10.51
CA GLN A 18 26.29 -14.16 11.16
C GLN A 18 26.16 -12.96 12.10
N SER A 19 25.18 -12.08 11.86
CA SER A 19 24.88 -10.97 12.78
C SER A 19 24.28 -11.40 14.12
N GLY A 20 23.95 -12.69 14.29
CA GLY A 20 23.32 -13.23 15.51
C GLY A 20 21.83 -12.91 15.65
N ARG A 21 21.24 -12.15 14.71
CA ARG A 21 19.81 -11.82 14.72
C ARG A 21 18.89 -12.98 14.35
N TYR A 22 19.43 -14.01 13.69
CA TYR A 22 18.70 -15.18 13.25
C TYR A 22 19.53 -16.43 13.51
N ASN A 23 18.89 -17.52 13.90
CA ASN A 23 19.56 -18.78 14.24
C ASN A 23 19.86 -19.63 13.00
N SER A 24 19.14 -19.42 11.90
CA SER A 24 19.29 -20.22 10.69
C SER A 24 18.87 -19.47 9.42
N ALA A 25 19.38 -19.93 8.27
CA ALA A 25 18.94 -19.46 6.96
C ALA A 25 17.43 -19.64 6.75
N SER A 26 16.89 -20.79 7.19
CA SER A 26 15.45 -21.08 7.09
C SER A 26 14.59 -20.09 7.87
N GLU A 27 15.10 -19.55 8.98
CA GLU A 27 14.40 -18.51 9.76
C GLU A 27 14.35 -17.19 8.99
N VAL A 28 15.46 -16.77 8.39
CA VAL A 28 15.52 -15.58 7.53
C VAL A 28 14.53 -15.70 6.37
N VAL A 29 14.51 -16.87 5.70
CA VAL A 29 13.62 -17.10 4.56
C VAL A 29 12.14 -17.11 4.98
N ARG A 30 11.79 -17.75 6.10
CA ARG A 30 10.40 -17.72 6.61
C ARG A 30 9.94 -16.29 6.91
N GLU A 31 10.79 -15.50 7.55
CA GLU A 31 10.46 -14.10 7.85
C GLU A 31 10.32 -13.27 6.58
N ALA A 32 11.18 -13.47 5.58
CA ALA A 32 11.07 -12.81 4.28
C ALA A 32 9.77 -13.17 3.56
N LEU A 33 9.37 -14.45 3.57
CA LEU A 33 8.11 -14.90 2.97
C LEU A 33 6.88 -14.35 3.71
N ARG A 34 6.94 -14.28 5.05
CA ARG A 34 5.88 -13.66 5.86
C ARG A 34 5.70 -12.18 5.50
N LEU A 35 6.79 -11.44 5.33
CA LEU A 35 6.76 -10.05 4.91
C LEU A 35 6.24 -9.87 3.48
N LEU A 36 6.60 -10.80 2.57
CA LEU A 36 6.09 -10.80 1.21
C LEU A 36 4.56 -11.02 1.18
N GLU A 37 4.06 -12.00 1.94
CA GLU A 37 2.63 -12.27 2.08
C GLU A 37 1.88 -11.04 2.61
N GLN A 38 2.37 -10.42 3.68
CA GLN A 38 1.77 -9.20 4.23
C GLN A 38 1.74 -8.04 3.24
N HIS A 39 2.82 -7.87 2.46
CA HIS A 39 2.88 -6.85 1.42
C HIS A 39 1.86 -7.13 0.32
N ASP A 40 1.73 -8.38 -0.12
CA ASP A 40 0.80 -8.78 -1.17
C ASP A 40 -0.67 -8.65 -0.72
N GLU A 41 -0.98 -9.01 0.52
CA GLU A 41 -2.29 -8.79 1.13
C GLU A 41 -2.65 -7.30 1.20
N ALA A 42 -1.72 -6.47 1.69
CA ALA A 42 -1.93 -5.03 1.77
C ALA A 42 -2.17 -4.41 0.39
N ARG A 43 -1.41 -4.84 -0.63
CA ARG A 43 -1.57 -4.39 -2.01
C ARG A 43 -2.91 -4.83 -2.59
N ALA A 44 -3.32 -6.07 -2.34
CA ALA A 44 -4.60 -6.58 -2.79
C ALA A 44 -5.77 -5.80 -2.17
N ALA A 45 -5.69 -5.50 -0.88
CA ALA A 45 -6.70 -4.70 -0.18
C ALA A 45 -6.81 -3.28 -0.76
N GLN A 46 -5.67 -2.61 -1.01
CA GLN A 46 -5.65 -1.28 -1.65
C GLN A 46 -6.28 -1.29 -3.04
N LEU A 47 -5.97 -2.30 -3.86
CA LEU A 47 -6.56 -2.45 -5.19
C LEU A 47 -8.05 -2.73 -5.13
N ALA A 48 -8.50 -3.56 -4.19
CA ALA A 48 -9.92 -3.85 -4.00
C ALA A 48 -10.70 -2.60 -3.60
N GLU A 49 -10.17 -1.80 -2.66
CA GLU A 49 -10.77 -0.53 -2.25
C GLU A 49 -10.85 0.45 -3.43
N PHE A 50 -9.75 0.62 -4.15
CA PHE A 50 -9.67 1.50 -5.31
C PHE A 50 -10.67 1.10 -6.40
N ASN A 51 -10.71 -0.18 -6.77
CA ASN A 51 -11.65 -0.69 -7.76
C ASN A 51 -13.11 -0.53 -7.30
N GLY A 52 -13.38 -0.72 -6.01
CA GLY A 52 -14.69 -0.47 -5.43
C GLY A 52 -15.11 1.00 -5.54
N GLU A 53 -14.22 1.93 -5.24
CA GLU A 53 -14.47 3.36 -5.39
C GLU A 53 -14.64 3.79 -6.85
N LEU A 54 -13.80 3.27 -7.75
CA LEU A 54 -13.94 3.48 -9.19
C LEU A 54 -15.30 3.01 -9.69
N GLY A 55 -15.71 1.79 -9.33
CA GLY A 55 -17.01 1.24 -9.70
C GLY A 55 -18.17 2.13 -9.22
N ARG A 56 -18.13 2.59 -7.96
CA ARG A 56 -19.14 3.53 -7.43
C ARG A 56 -19.20 4.82 -8.23
N ARG A 57 -18.04 5.41 -8.55
CA ARG A 57 -17.96 6.68 -9.29
C ARG A 57 -18.43 6.54 -10.73
N LEU A 58 -18.06 5.47 -11.41
CA LEU A 58 -18.52 5.18 -12.76
C LEU A 58 -20.04 5.02 -12.78
N ALA A 59 -20.60 4.24 -11.85
CA ALA A 59 -22.05 4.08 -11.75
C ALA A 59 -22.79 5.41 -11.43
N ALA A 60 -22.17 6.31 -10.66
CA ALA A 60 -22.71 7.66 -10.44
C ALA A 60 -22.73 8.49 -11.73
N LEU A 61 -21.65 8.45 -12.51
CA LEU A 61 -21.59 9.11 -13.82
C LEU A 61 -22.63 8.55 -14.79
N ASP A 62 -22.85 7.24 -14.81
CA ASP A 62 -23.88 6.59 -15.64
C ASP A 62 -25.30 7.08 -15.27
N ARG A 63 -25.53 7.45 -14.00
CA ARG A 63 -26.80 8.07 -13.54
C ARG A 63 -26.86 9.58 -13.79
N GLY A 64 -25.83 10.17 -14.41
CA GLY A 64 -25.72 11.61 -14.64
C GLY A 64 -25.28 12.41 -13.41
N GLU A 65 -24.89 11.75 -12.31
CA GLU A 65 -24.38 12.38 -11.09
C GLU A 65 -22.91 12.78 -11.31
N SER A 66 -22.71 13.91 -12.00
CA SER A 66 -21.40 14.49 -12.23
C SER A 66 -21.20 15.78 -11.42
N LEU A 67 -19.95 16.02 -11.02
CA LEU A 67 -19.54 17.27 -10.38
C LEU A 67 -18.97 18.22 -11.42
N HIS A 68 -19.50 19.44 -11.49
CA HIS A 68 -18.88 20.46 -12.33
C HIS A 68 -17.49 20.83 -11.77
N PRO A 69 -16.40 20.73 -12.56
CA PRO A 69 -15.04 20.90 -12.04
C PRO A 69 -14.80 22.25 -11.34
N ALA A 70 -15.41 23.33 -11.83
CA ALA A 70 -15.30 24.64 -11.20
C ALA A 70 -15.98 24.69 -9.82
N ALA A 71 -17.14 24.04 -9.67
CA ALA A 71 -17.85 23.97 -8.39
C ALA A 71 -17.09 23.11 -7.37
N ALA A 72 -16.46 22.02 -7.83
CA ALA A 72 -15.61 21.19 -6.99
C ALA A 72 -14.40 21.97 -6.45
N ARG A 73 -13.68 22.72 -7.31
CA ARG A 73 -12.54 23.56 -6.92
C ARG A 73 -12.93 24.63 -5.90
N ALA A 74 -14.01 25.37 -6.15
CA ALA A 74 -14.52 26.39 -5.23
C ALA A 74 -14.96 25.81 -3.88
N ARG A 75 -15.37 24.53 -3.83
CA ARG A 75 -15.67 23.84 -2.56
C ARG A 75 -14.39 23.51 -1.78
N PHE A 76 -13.33 23.05 -2.46
CA PHE A 76 -12.05 22.76 -1.82
C PHE A 76 -11.37 24.03 -1.28
N GLU A 77 -11.40 25.13 -2.03
CA GLU A 77 -10.87 26.43 -1.60
C GLU A 77 -11.58 26.92 -0.32
N ARG A 78 -12.91 26.92 -0.31
CA ARG A 78 -13.69 27.28 0.89
C ARG A 78 -13.38 26.41 2.10
N LYS A 79 -13.19 25.10 1.90
CA LYS A 79 -12.83 24.19 2.99
C LYS A 79 -11.42 24.46 3.51
N SER A 80 -10.47 24.75 2.62
CA SER A 80 -9.09 25.14 2.96
C SER A 80 -9.06 26.44 3.79
N GLU A 81 -9.82 27.46 3.37
CA GLU A 81 -9.94 28.74 4.08
C GLU A 81 -10.55 28.58 5.48
N GLN A 82 -11.56 27.71 5.62
CA GLN A 82 -12.16 27.39 6.91
C GLN A 82 -11.17 26.72 7.86
N HIS A 83 -10.30 25.83 7.37
CA HIS A 83 -9.25 25.20 8.17
C HIS A 83 -8.08 26.14 8.47
N ARG A 84 -7.87 27.18 7.65
CA ARG A 84 -6.78 28.16 7.82
C ARG A 84 -7.12 29.30 8.76
N LYS A 85 -8.40 29.53 9.09
CA LYS A 85 -8.77 30.49 10.15
C LYS A 85 -8.37 29.92 11.51
N PRO A 86 -7.58 30.65 12.33
CA PRO A 86 -7.25 30.19 13.67
C PRO A 86 -8.53 30.09 14.49
N ARG A 87 -8.67 29.06 15.33
CA ARG A 87 -9.65 29.08 16.42
C ARG A 87 -9.26 30.25 17.31
N ALA A 88 -10.04 31.33 17.24
CA ALA A 88 -10.01 32.43 18.19
C ALA A 88 -10.59 31.98 19.53
#